data_AF-A0A2A2QWW1-F1
#
_entry.id   AF-A0A2A2QWW1-F1
#
_cell.length_a   1.000
_cell.length_b   1.000
_cell.length_c   1.000
_cell.angle_alpha   90.00
_cell.angle_beta   90.00
_cell.angle_gamma   90.00
#
_symmetry.space_group_name_H-M   'P 1'
#
loop_
_entity.id
_entity.type
_entity.pdbx_description
1 polymer ?
#
loop_
_entity_poly.entity_id
_entity_poly.type
_entity_poly.pdbx_seq_one_letter_code
_entity_poly.pdbx_strand_id
1 'polypeptide(L)'
;MGGLLFSIGLLGSVSVWLAVIRPYALKHGQGYTTGASCGVTAWVDWEQAKEIAVKRGELWRLRICRLFLWLNLLAVSGFLLLVLV
;
A
#
# COMPACT_ATOMS: atom_id res chain seq x y z
N MET A 1 8.63 21.43 4.02
CA MET A 1 9.12 20.03 3.99
C MET A 1 7.99 19.00 4.02
N GLY A 2 6.98 19.16 4.89
CA GLY A 2 5.88 18.19 5.05
C GLY A 2 5.11 17.85 3.77
N GLY A 3 4.79 18.84 2.92
CA GLY A 3 4.05 18.59 1.68
C GLY A 3 4.80 17.74 0.66
N LEU A 4 6.13 17.82 0.62
CA LEU A 4 6.95 16.98 -0.25
C LEU A 4 6.96 15.53 0.24
N LEU A 5 7.11 15.31 1.56
CA LEU A 5 7.03 13.99 2.17
C LEU A 5 5.64 13.36 1.98
N PHE A 6 4.58 14.14 2.21
CA PHE A 6 3.20 13.70 1.98
C PHE A 6 2.98 13.24 0.53
N SER A 7 3.40 14.06 -0.43
CA SER A 7 3.25 13.77 -1.85
C SER A 7 4.03 12.51 -2.27
N ILE A 8 5.28 12.37 -1.83
CA ILE A 8 6.10 11.19 -2.13
C ILE A 8 5.48 9.93 -1.53
N GLY A 9 5.06 9.97 -0.26
CA GLY A 9 4.45 8.84 0.41
C GLY A 9 3.12 8.42 -0.23
N LEU A 10 2.26 9.40 -0.55
CA LEU A 10 0.95 9.15 -1.13
C LEU A 10 1.07 8.64 -2.58
N LEU A 11 1.78 9.37 -3.45
CA LEU A 11 1.93 8.96 -4.85
C LEU A 11 2.72 7.66 -4.98
N GLY A 12 3.76 7.49 -4.16
CA GLY A 12 4.53 6.25 -4.11
C GLY A 12 3.68 5.06 -3.67
N SER A 13 2.92 5.19 -2.59
CA SER A 13 2.06 4.09 -2.11
C SER A 13 0.98 3.73 -3.12
N VAL A 14 0.30 4.72 -3.71
CA VAL A 14 -0.71 4.50 -4.76
C VAL A 14 -0.11 3.80 -5.97
N SER A 15 1.09 4.22 -6.40
CA SER A 15 1.78 3.60 -7.55
C SER A 15 2.15 2.14 -7.27
N VAL A 16 2.70 1.84 -6.09
CA VAL A 16 3.02 0.47 -5.68
C VAL A 16 1.76 -0.39 -5.57
N TRP A 17 0.67 0.18 -5.05
CA TRP A 17 -0.60 -0.52 -4.95
C TRP A 17 -1.14 -0.91 -6.33
N LEU A 18 -1.28 0.06 -7.24
CA LEU A 18 -1.84 -0.17 -8.58
C LEU A 18 -0.94 -1.06 -9.45
N ALA A 19 0.37 -0.87 -9.39
CA ALA A 19 1.31 -1.58 -10.27
C ALA A 19 1.65 -3.00 -9.80
N VAL A 20 1.64 -3.26 -8.48
CA VAL A 20 2.15 -4.54 -7.94
C VAL A 20 1.18 -5.25 -7.03
N ILE A 21 0.69 -4.58 -5.97
CA ILE A 21 -0.10 -5.26 -4.93
C ILE A 21 -1.45 -5.70 -5.48
N ARG A 22 -2.20 -4.78 -6.09
CA ARG A 22 -3.52 -5.04 -6.66
C ARG A 22 -3.50 -6.12 -7.73
N PRO A 23 -2.65 -6.07 -8.77
CA PRO A 23 -2.61 -7.15 -9.76
C PRO A 23 -2.15 -8.48 -9.16
N TYR A 24 -1.30 -8.45 -8.13
CA TYR A 24 -0.92 -9.68 -7.44
C TYR A 24 -2.07 -10.32 -6.66
N ALA A 25 -2.83 -9.53 -5.88
CA ALA A 25 -4.01 -10.01 -5.19
C ALA A 25 -5.04 -10.57 -6.19
N LEU A 26 -5.36 -9.80 -7.24
CA LEU A 26 -6.32 -10.20 -8.27
C LEU A 26 -5.92 -11.50 -8.98
N LYS A 27 -4.63 -11.67 -9.29
CA LYS A 27 -4.10 -12.91 -9.90
C LYS A 27 -4.33 -14.14 -9.02
N HIS A 28 -4.49 -13.96 -7.71
CA HIS A 28 -4.72 -15.03 -6.74
C HIS A 28 -6.18 -15.13 -6.29
N GLY A 29 -7.11 -14.52 -7.03
CA GLY A 29 -8.56 -14.62 -6.76
C GLY A 29 -9.02 -13.79 -5.56
N GLN A 30 -8.22 -12.81 -5.16
CA GLN A 30 -8.44 -11.93 -4.01
C GLN A 30 -8.56 -10.49 -4.55
N GLY A 31 -9.57 -9.70 -4.16
CA GLY A 31 -9.68 -8.30 -4.62
C GLY A 31 -11.05 -7.82 -5.12
N TYR A 32 -12.14 -8.53 -4.80
CA TYR A 32 -13.50 -8.02 -5.03
C TYR A 32 -14.10 -7.55 -3.70
N THR A 33 -13.92 -6.26 -3.40
CA THR A 33 -14.62 -5.60 -2.27
C THR A 33 -15.61 -4.60 -2.87
N THR A 34 -16.84 -5.04 -3.14
CA THR A 34 -17.91 -4.18 -3.66
C THR A 34 -18.34 -3.17 -2.60
N GLY A 35 -18.42 -1.88 -2.99
CA GLY A 35 -18.86 -0.79 -2.11
C GLY A 35 -17.79 -0.23 -1.16
N ALA A 36 -16.54 -0.70 -1.21
CA ALA A 36 -15.45 -0.15 -0.40
C ALA A 36 -14.80 1.08 -1.05
N SER A 37 -14.35 2.02 -0.21
CA SER A 37 -13.54 3.16 -0.67
C SER A 37 -12.16 2.69 -1.14
N CYS A 38 -11.50 3.46 -2.01
CA CYS A 38 -10.18 3.11 -2.54
C CYS A 38 -9.14 2.81 -1.44
N GLY A 39 -9.18 3.53 -0.32
CA GLY A 39 -8.27 3.31 0.81
C GLY A 39 -8.49 1.95 1.49
N VAL A 40 -9.76 1.56 1.69
CA VAL A 40 -10.11 0.25 2.26
C VAL A 40 -9.71 -0.87 1.32
N THR A 41 -10.01 -0.73 0.02
CA THR A 41 -9.59 -1.72 -0.99
C THR A 41 -8.08 -1.88 -1.04
N ALA A 42 -7.33 -0.77 -0.99
CA ALA A 42 -5.87 -0.83 -0.98
C ALA A 42 -5.30 -1.54 0.26
N TRP A 43 -5.92 -1.33 1.42
CA TRP A 43 -5.54 -2.00 2.65
C TRP A 43 -5.80 -3.50 2.60
N VAL A 44 -6.99 -3.89 2.14
CA VAL A 44 -7.38 -5.31 1.97
C VAL A 44 -6.47 -6.01 0.97
N ASP A 45 -6.20 -5.40 -0.19
CA ASP A 45 -5.30 -5.96 -1.20
C ASP A 45 -3.88 -6.15 -0.64
N TRP A 46 -3.39 -5.22 0.18
CA TRP A 46 -2.07 -5.33 0.83
C TRP A 46 -2.02 -6.48 1.83
N GLU A 47 -3.05 -6.64 2.66
CA GLU A 47 -3.12 -7.73 3.63
C GLU A 47 -3.19 -9.09 2.94
N GLN A 48 -4.05 -9.24 1.94
CA GLN A 48 -4.16 -10.45 1.13
C GLN A 48 -2.85 -10.76 0.40
N ALA A 49 -2.22 -9.77 -0.24
CA ALA A 49 -0.93 -9.93 -0.89
C ALA A 49 0.16 -10.40 0.09
N LYS A 50 0.19 -9.85 1.31
CA LYS A 50 1.13 -10.28 2.35
C LYS A 50 0.89 -11.74 2.73
N GLU A 51 -0.35 -12.15 2.97
CA GLU A 51 -0.68 -13.53 3.33
C GLU A 51 -0.30 -14.52 2.22
N ILE A 52 -0.62 -14.20 0.96
CA ILE A 52 -0.26 -15.05 -0.18
C ILE A 52 1.27 -15.18 -0.26
N ALA A 53 2.00 -14.07 -0.13
CA ALA A 53 3.46 -14.07 -0.19
C ALA A 53 4.09 -14.88 0.95
N VAL A 54 3.54 -14.82 2.17
CA VAL A 54 3.96 -15.67 3.30
C VAL A 54 3.70 -17.14 2.99
N LYS A 55 2.47 -17.49 2.57
CA LYS A 55 2.08 -18.87 2.24
C LYS A 55 2.94 -19.47 1.12
N ARG A 56 3.40 -18.64 0.17
CA ARG A 56 4.24 -19.05 -0.97
C ARG A 56 5.75 -18.92 -0.73
N GLY A 57 6.19 -18.37 0.40
CA GLY A 57 7.60 -18.13 0.68
C GLY A 57 8.26 -17.07 -0.24
N GLU A 58 7.48 -16.17 -0.84
CA GLU A 58 7.97 -15.17 -1.80
C GLU A 58 8.57 -13.95 -1.08
N LEU A 59 9.82 -14.06 -0.62
CA LEU A 59 10.55 -13.01 0.11
C LEU A 59 10.55 -11.64 -0.59
N TRP A 60 10.65 -11.63 -1.92
CA TRP A 60 10.62 -10.41 -2.71
C TRP A 60 9.29 -9.66 -2.56
N ARG A 61 8.16 -10.35 -2.58
CA ARG A 61 6.85 -9.72 -2.43
C ARG A 61 6.59 -9.22 -1.03
N LEU A 62 7.16 -9.86 -0.01
CA LEU A 62 7.15 -9.34 1.36
C LEU A 62 7.92 -8.02 1.50
N ARG A 63 8.99 -7.81 0.72
CA ARG A 63 9.69 -6.52 0.67
C ARG A 63 8.82 -5.44 0.05
N ILE A 64 8.07 -5.75 -1.00
CA ILE A 64 7.13 -4.81 -1.63
C ILE A 64 5.98 -4.46 -0.68
N CYS A 65 5.43 -5.44 0.04
CA CYS A 65 4.41 -5.19 1.05
C CYS A 65 4.95 -4.27 2.17
N ARG A 66 6.20 -4.48 2.61
CA ARG A 66 6.85 -3.57 3.57
C ARG A 66 7.08 -2.17 3.00
N LEU A 67 7.51 -2.06 1.75
CA LEU A 67 7.70 -0.78 1.07
C LEU A 67 6.39 0.02 1.01
N PHE A 68 5.28 -0.63 0.65
CA PHE A 68 3.96 0.02 0.66
C PHE A 68 3.58 0.55 2.04
N LEU A 69 3.83 -0.22 3.11
CA LEU A 69 3.59 0.23 4.48
C LEU A 69 4.46 1.47 4.82
N TRP A 70 5.74 1.43 4.49
CA TRP A 70 6.66 2.56 4.72
C TRP A 70 6.24 3.83 3.97
N LEU A 71 5.75 3.69 2.73
CA LEU A 71 5.24 4.82 1.95
C LEU A 71 3.98 5.43 2.56
N ASN A 72 3.07 4.60 3.09
CA ASN A 72 1.90 5.09 3.82
C ASN A 72 2.30 5.79 5.13
N LEU A 73 3.26 5.25 5.89
CA LEU A 73 3.79 5.91 7.10
C LEU A 73 4.46 7.25 6.78
N LEU A 74 5.18 7.33 5.66
CA LEU A 74 5.80 8.57 5.18
C LEU A 74 4.75 9.60 4.75
N ALA A 75 3.64 9.15 4.14
CA ALA A 75 2.51 10.02 3.84
C ALA A 75 1.89 10.57 5.14
N VAL A 76 1.57 9.70 6.09
CA VAL A 76 0.98 10.10 7.38
C VAL A 76 1.88 11.07 8.13
N SER A 77 3.19 10.81 8.21
CA SER A 77 4.13 11.72 8.87
C SER A 77 4.26 13.06 8.16
N GLY A 78 4.29 13.06 6.81
CA GLY A 78 4.28 14.28 6.01
C GLY A 78 3.01 15.12 6.20
N PHE A 79 1.86 14.47 6.31
CA PHE A 79 0.58 15.12 6.61
C PHE A 79 0.56 15.71 8.03
N LEU A 80 0.98 14.95 9.03
CA LEU A 80 1.05 15.45 10.41
C LEU A 80 1.97 16.67 10.51
N LEU A 81 3.13 16.64 9.85
CA LEU A 81 4.04 17.79 9.77
C LEU A 81 3.43 19.00 9.06
N LEU A 82 2.55 18.80 8.07
CA LEU A 82 1.85 19.89 7.40
C LEU A 82 0.77 20.54 8.27
N VAL A 83 0.14 19.76 9.14
CA VAL A 83 -0.97 20.23 9.98
C VAL A 83 -0.46 20.88 11.26
N LEU A 84 0.66 20.39 11.80
CA LEU A 84 1.21 20.84 13.08
C LEU A 84 2.19 22.00 12.98
N VAL A 85 2.72 22.30 11.78
CA VAL A 85 3.73 23.35 11.52
C VAL A 85 3.19 24.34 10.52
#